data_AF-A0AAW1HT43-F1
#
_entry.id   AF-A0AAW1HT43-F1
#
_cell.length_a   1.000
_cell.length_b   1.000
_cell.length_c   1.000
_cell.angle_alpha   90.00
_cell.angle_beta   90.00
_cell.angle_gamma   90.00
#
_symmetry.space_group_name_H-M   'P 1'
#
loop_
_entity.id
_entity.type
_entity.pdbx_description
1 polymer ?
#
loop_
_entity_poly.entity_id
_entity_poly.type
_entity_poly.pdbx_seq_one_letter_code
_entity_poly.pdbx_strand_id
1 'polypeptide(L)'
;MKKVYDFNDYKKAIENTKAKVIEMRILAFALWKDHSKKCKAKDLERVYLRDILEISAKRGNCFLSYRTDFEKPALPLNFIRKAVQKTGKLPLPKHLVYPTGISEQPRNGILKLIEGNKNIIPSNRLEFWTNIADAHNE
;
A
#
# COMPACT_ATOMS: atom_id res chain seq x y z
N MET A 1 -6.27 -23.08 -33.22
CA MET A 1 -5.63 -22.18 -32.24
C MET A 1 -5.54 -22.90 -30.90
N LYS A 2 -4.41 -22.80 -30.18
CA LYS A 2 -4.30 -23.32 -28.80
C LYS A 2 -5.09 -22.40 -27.86
N LYS A 3 -5.78 -22.98 -26.86
CA LYS A 3 -6.47 -22.20 -25.81
C LYS A 3 -5.44 -21.36 -25.05
N VAL A 4 -5.77 -20.09 -24.82
CA VAL A 4 -5.03 -19.22 -23.90
C VAL A 4 -5.67 -19.34 -22.53
N TYR A 5 -4.92 -19.78 -21.53
CA TYR A 5 -5.41 -19.90 -20.16
C TYR A 5 -5.42 -18.53 -19.46
N ASP A 6 -6.41 -18.30 -18.61
CA ASP A 6 -6.57 -17.07 -17.85
C ASP A 6 -6.56 -17.30 -16.32
N PHE A 7 -6.85 -16.24 -15.56
CA PHE A 7 -6.88 -16.30 -14.10
C PHE A 7 -7.99 -17.23 -13.56
N ASN A 8 -9.13 -17.31 -14.24
CA ASN A 8 -10.22 -18.18 -13.81
C ASN A 8 -9.86 -19.65 -14.06
N ASP A 9 -9.17 -19.96 -15.15
CA ASP A 9 -8.60 -21.28 -15.40
C ASP A 9 -7.60 -21.66 -14.30
N TYR A 10 -6.72 -20.74 -13.91
CA TYR A 10 -5.76 -20.95 -12.80
C TYR A 10 -6.47 -21.18 -11.47
N LYS A 11 -7.47 -20.37 -11.14
CA LYS A 11 -8.26 -20.51 -9.89
C LYS A 11 -8.91 -21.89 -9.81
N LYS A 12 -9.58 -22.32 -10.89
CA LYS A 12 -10.18 -23.66 -10.99
C LYS A 12 -9.16 -24.78 -10.85
N ALA A 13 -7.96 -24.63 -11.43
CA ALA A 13 -6.91 -25.63 -11.33
C ALA A 13 -6.39 -25.80 -9.89
N ILE A 14 -6.37 -24.72 -9.10
CA ILE A 14 -5.83 -24.72 -7.73
C ILE A 14 -6.87 -25.11 -6.67
N GLU A 15 -8.17 -25.06 -6.97
CA GLU A 15 -9.25 -25.44 -6.04
C GLU A 15 -9.07 -26.84 -5.43
N ASN A 16 -8.42 -27.77 -6.13
CA ASN A 16 -8.17 -29.14 -5.67
C ASN A 16 -6.82 -29.33 -4.94
N THR A 17 -6.12 -28.25 -4.61
CA THR A 17 -4.84 -28.30 -3.90
C THR A 17 -4.96 -27.72 -2.49
N LYS A 18 -3.89 -27.83 -1.68
CA LYS A 18 -3.84 -27.20 -0.35
C LYS A 18 -3.66 -25.68 -0.41
N ALA A 19 -3.41 -25.11 -1.59
CA ALA A 19 -3.19 -23.68 -1.76
C ALA A 19 -4.53 -22.95 -1.96
N LYS A 20 -4.65 -21.77 -1.36
CA LYS A 20 -5.82 -20.88 -1.54
C LYS A 20 -5.44 -19.71 -2.41
N VAL A 21 -6.11 -19.57 -3.56
CA VAL A 21 -6.00 -18.37 -4.40
C VAL A 21 -6.96 -17.32 -3.87
N ILE A 22 -6.42 -16.17 -3.47
CA ILE A 22 -7.21 -15.00 -3.09
C ILE A 22 -7.29 -14.09 -4.30
N GLU A 23 -8.50 -13.76 -4.72
CA GLU A 23 -8.74 -12.80 -5.78
C GLU A 23 -8.32 -11.40 -5.32
N MET A 24 -7.45 -10.75 -6.11
CA MET A 24 -7.05 -9.37 -5.88
C MET A 24 -8.21 -8.43 -6.16
N ARG A 25 -9.01 -8.14 -5.13
CA ARG A 25 -10.06 -7.11 -5.19
C ARG A 25 -9.46 -5.77 -4.81
N ILE A 26 -9.89 -4.70 -5.50
CA ILE A 26 -9.43 -3.33 -5.24
C ILE A 26 -9.63 -2.92 -3.77
N LEU A 27 -10.74 -3.36 -3.16
CA LEU A 27 -11.04 -3.13 -1.74
C LEU A 27 -10.03 -3.76 -0.78
N ALA A 28 -9.25 -4.75 -1.23
CA ALA A 28 -8.16 -5.34 -0.43
C ALA A 28 -6.95 -4.41 -0.33
N PHE A 29 -6.88 -3.36 -1.15
CA PHE A 29 -5.80 -2.38 -1.13
C PHE A 29 -6.20 -1.18 -0.27
N ALA A 30 -5.31 -0.83 0.65
CA ALA A 30 -5.48 0.30 1.56
C ALA A 30 -4.35 1.31 1.34
N LEU A 31 -4.72 2.59 1.27
CA LEU A 31 -3.80 3.72 1.17
C LEU A 31 -3.28 4.07 2.56
N TRP A 32 -2.18 3.42 2.95
CA TRP A 32 -1.48 3.71 4.19
C TRP A 32 -0.80 5.08 4.09
N LYS A 33 -1.28 6.03 4.90
CA LYS A 33 -0.66 7.34 5.00
C LYS A 33 0.45 7.32 6.04
N ASP A 34 1.60 7.89 5.69
CA ASP A 34 2.68 8.08 6.63
C ASP A 34 2.35 9.21 7.64
N HIS A 35 2.16 8.80 8.90
CA HIS A 35 1.90 9.68 10.03
C HIS A 35 3.15 9.99 10.87
N SER A 36 4.33 9.56 10.45
CA SER A 36 5.58 9.95 11.10
C SER A 36 5.79 11.47 11.03
N LYS A 37 6.48 12.02 12.03
CA LYS A 37 7.00 13.39 12.01
C LYS A 37 8.16 13.43 11.03
N LYS A 38 7.98 14.12 9.90
CA LYS A 38 9.04 14.35 8.89
C LYS A 38 10.00 15.49 9.25
N CYS A 39 9.68 16.27 10.28
CA CYS A 39 10.48 17.42 10.67
C CYS A 39 11.71 16.99 11.48
N LYS A 40 12.87 17.60 11.20
CA LYS A 40 14.01 17.63 12.13
C LYS A 40 13.48 18.25 13.44
N ALA A 41 13.22 17.43 14.45
CA ALA A 41 12.63 17.88 15.70
C ALA A 41 13.52 18.98 16.30
N LYS A 42 12.99 20.20 16.41
CA LYS A 42 13.58 21.30 17.20
C LYS A 42 13.13 21.25 18.67
N ASP A 43 12.36 20.24 19.07
CA ASP A 43 11.82 20.07 20.43
C ASP A 43 12.87 19.45 21.37
N LEU A 44 12.78 19.84 22.66
CA LEU A 44 13.84 19.99 23.66
C LEU A 44 14.49 18.73 24.26
N GLU A 45 14.17 17.52 23.82
CA GLU A 45 14.78 16.28 24.35
C GLU A 45 15.01 15.28 23.22
N ARG A 46 16.09 15.48 22.48
CA ARG A 46 16.54 14.52 21.47
C ARG A 46 17.39 13.46 22.17
N VAL A 47 16.79 12.32 22.49
CA VAL A 47 17.55 11.13 22.90
C VAL A 47 18.36 10.61 21.71
N TYR A 48 19.66 10.35 21.91
CA TYR A 48 20.46 9.69 20.89
C TYR A 48 20.23 8.18 20.95
N LEU A 49 20.18 7.53 19.79
CA LEU A 49 19.98 6.07 19.72
C LEU A 49 21.02 5.29 20.52
N ARG A 50 22.27 5.79 20.60
CA ARG A 50 23.35 5.18 21.39
C ARG A 50 23.09 5.20 22.90
N ASP A 51 22.24 6.11 23.37
CA ASP A 51 21.91 6.28 24.78
C ASP A 51 20.67 5.47 25.18
N ILE A 52 20.00 4.81 24.21
CA ILE A 52 18.82 3.98 24.46
C ILE A 52 19.27 2.56 24.80
N LEU A 53 18.90 2.08 25.99
CA LEU A 53 19.15 0.71 26.45
C LEU A 53 18.01 -0.23 26.06
N GLU A 54 16.77 0.24 26.16
CA GLU A 54 15.58 -0.57 25.89
C GLU A 54 14.56 0.23 25.08
N ILE A 55 13.96 -0.42 24.09
CA ILE A 55 12.78 0.06 23.37
C ILE A 55 11.64 -0.93 23.60
N SER A 56 10.49 -0.43 24.06
CA SER A 56 9.29 -1.21 24.23
C SER A 56 8.15 -0.70 23.36
N ALA A 57 7.43 -1.66 22.78
CA ALA A 57 6.22 -1.44 22.02
C ALA A 57 5.06 -2.18 22.70
N LYS A 58 3.94 -1.49 22.91
CA LYS A 58 2.74 -2.08 23.51
C LYS A 58 1.65 -2.20 22.47
N ARG A 59 1.04 -3.38 22.35
CA ARG A 59 -0.14 -3.59 21.47
C ARG A 59 -1.24 -2.60 21.82
N GLY A 60 -1.84 -1.99 20.81
CA GLY A 60 -2.89 -0.97 20.97
C GLY A 60 -2.34 0.43 21.25
N ASN A 61 -1.02 0.59 21.38
CA ASN A 61 -0.38 1.88 21.52
C ASN A 61 0.25 2.33 20.19
N CYS A 62 0.16 3.64 19.90
CA CYS A 62 0.74 4.23 18.70
C CYS A 62 2.14 4.79 18.93
N PHE A 63 2.63 4.87 20.17
CA PHE A 63 3.99 5.32 20.46
C PHE A 63 4.85 4.20 21.04
N LEU A 64 6.16 4.37 20.86
CA LEU A 64 7.19 3.54 21.49
C LEU A 64 7.56 4.18 22.83
N SER A 65 8.01 3.36 23.78
CA SER A 65 8.65 3.86 24.99
C SER A 65 10.11 3.42 24.99
N TYR A 66 10.98 4.21 25.63
CA TYR A 66 12.40 3.93 25.70
C TYR A 66 12.93 4.14 27.12
N ARG A 67 14.03 3.46 27.45
CA ARG A 67 14.80 3.68 28.68
C ARG A 67 16.25 3.98 28.33
N THR A 68 16.84 4.90 29.07
CA THR A 68 18.30 5.20 29.02
C THR A 68 19.03 4.66 30.24
N ASP A 69 18.29 4.12 31.21
CA ASP A 69 18.76 3.62 32.49
C ASP A 69 17.81 2.49 32.94
N PHE A 70 18.34 1.44 33.57
CA PHE A 70 17.55 0.29 34.03
C PHE A 70 16.62 0.64 35.21
N GLU A 71 17.01 1.61 36.03
CA GLU A 71 16.27 2.00 37.24
C GLU A 71 15.20 3.07 36.98
N LYS A 72 15.26 3.74 35.82
CA LYS A 72 14.35 4.84 35.49
C LYS A 72 13.09 4.37 34.76
N PRO A 73 11.96 5.08 34.95
CA PRO A 73 10.74 4.80 34.19
C PRO A 73 10.96 4.99 32.69
N ALA A 74 10.22 4.24 31.87
CA ALA A 74 10.27 4.37 30.43
C ALA A 74 9.64 5.70 29.98
N LEU A 75 10.31 6.41 29.08
CA LEU A 75 9.88 7.68 28.50
C LEU A 75 9.26 7.46 27.11
N PRO A 76 8.29 8.28 26.68
CA PRO A 76 7.68 8.13 25.36
C PRO A 76 8.60 8.63 24.24
N LEU A 77 8.81 7.80 23.22
CA LEU A 77 9.51 8.17 21.99
C LEU A 77 8.51 8.74 20.97
N ASN A 78 8.59 10.05 20.76
CA ASN A 78 7.60 10.80 19.99
C ASN A 78 7.94 10.92 18.49
N PHE A 79 7.69 9.87 17.71
CA PHE A 79 7.96 9.86 16.25
C PHE A 79 6.73 10.12 15.37
N ILE A 80 5.52 10.22 15.93
CA ILE A 80 4.26 10.43 15.18
C ILE A 80 3.78 11.88 15.27
N ARG A 81 3.15 12.41 14.21
CA ARG A 81 2.56 13.76 14.15
C ARG A 81 1.68 14.09 15.36
N LYS A 82 1.74 15.34 15.85
CA LYS A 82 0.98 15.83 17.02
C LYS A 82 -0.53 15.53 16.95
N ALA A 83 -1.13 15.58 15.76
CA ALA A 83 -2.55 15.25 15.56
C ALA A 83 -2.90 13.82 16.01
N VAL A 84 -2.07 12.83 15.67
CA VAL A 84 -2.26 11.42 16.06
C VAL A 84 -1.90 11.21 17.53
N GLN A 85 -0.91 11.95 18.04
CA GLN A 85 -0.56 11.92 19.46
C GLN A 85 -1.73 12.38 20.34
N LYS A 86 -2.46 13.43 19.93
CA LYS A 86 -3.63 13.94 20.66
C LYS A 86 -4.80 12.95 20.69
N THR A 87 -5.04 12.23 19.60
CA THR A 87 -6.13 11.26 19.51
C THR A 87 -5.78 9.89 20.10
N GLY A 88 -4.48 9.59 20.23
CA GLY A 88 -3.97 8.29 20.67
C GLY A 88 -4.24 7.14 19.70
N LYS A 89 -4.77 7.43 18.51
CA LYS A 89 -5.22 6.43 17.52
C LYS A 89 -4.71 6.79 16.13
N LEU A 90 -4.10 5.82 15.46
CA LEU A 90 -3.80 5.92 14.03
C LEU A 90 -5.11 5.88 13.25
N PRO A 91 -5.34 6.82 12.33
CA PRO A 91 -6.51 6.76 11.46
C PRO A 91 -6.41 5.51 10.58
N LEU A 92 -7.55 4.84 10.37
CA LEU A 92 -7.60 3.72 9.44
C LEU A 92 -7.27 4.21 8.03
N PRO A 93 -6.50 3.44 7.25
CA PRO A 93 -6.19 3.79 5.89
C PRO A 93 -7.48 3.84 5.06
N LYS A 94 -7.52 4.74 4.07
CA LYS A 94 -8.62 4.75 3.10
C LYS A 94 -8.47 3.53 2.21
N HIS A 95 -9.57 2.79 2.00
CA HIS A 95 -9.59 1.75 0.98
C HIS A 95 -9.75 2.40 -0.39
N LEU A 96 -9.07 1.85 -1.39
CA LEU A 96 -9.36 2.19 -2.77
C LEU A 96 -10.75 1.64 -3.10
N VAL A 97 -11.66 2.52 -3.52
CA VAL A 97 -13.04 2.16 -3.87
C VAL A 97 -13.18 2.00 -5.38
N TYR A 98 -12.35 2.71 -6.14
CA TYR A 98 -12.35 2.71 -7.59
C TYR A 98 -10.95 2.35 -8.11
N PRO A 99 -10.86 1.58 -9.21
CA PRO A 99 -9.60 1.39 -9.92
C PRO A 99 -9.12 2.75 -10.43
N THR A 100 -7.86 3.08 -10.15
CA THR A 100 -7.17 4.16 -10.84
C THR A 100 -6.51 3.56 -12.07
N GLY A 101 -6.74 4.12 -13.25
CA GLY A 101 -6.02 3.69 -14.44
C GLY A 101 -5.22 4.83 -15.06
N ILE A 102 -5.11 4.81 -16.38
CA ILE A 102 -4.27 5.74 -17.13
C ILE A 102 -5.13 6.84 -17.72
N SER A 103 -4.57 8.03 -17.89
CA SER A 103 -5.29 9.09 -18.58
C SER A 103 -5.53 8.70 -20.04
N GLU A 104 -6.57 9.29 -20.63
CA GLU A 104 -7.02 8.96 -21.98
C GLU A 104 -5.93 9.16 -23.04
N GLN A 105 -5.11 10.21 -22.92
CA GLN A 105 -4.03 10.48 -23.86
C GLN A 105 -3.01 9.32 -23.95
N PRO A 106 -2.37 8.88 -22.84
CA PRO A 106 -1.54 7.69 -22.81
C PRO A 106 -2.25 6.42 -23.31
N ARG A 107 -3.52 6.20 -22.91
CA ARG A 107 -4.31 5.04 -23.35
C ARG A 107 -4.41 5.00 -24.86
N ASN A 108 -4.81 6.11 -25.48
CA ASN A 108 -4.99 6.22 -26.92
C ASN A 108 -3.66 6.08 -27.67
N GLY A 109 -2.55 6.56 -27.09
CA GLY A 109 -1.20 6.33 -27.62
C GLY A 109 -0.84 4.84 -27.66
N ILE A 110 -1.12 4.12 -26.57
CA ILE A 110 -0.88 2.67 -26.46
C ILE A 110 -1.76 1.90 -27.46
N LEU A 111 -3.06 2.20 -27.54
CA LEU A 111 -3.98 1.55 -28.47
C LEU A 111 -3.54 1.71 -29.93
N LYS A 112 -3.12 2.92 -30.34
CA LYS A 112 -2.58 3.15 -31.70
C LYS A 112 -1.35 2.29 -32.01
N LEU A 113 -0.43 2.14 -31.06
CA LEU A 113 0.76 1.30 -31.23
C LEU A 113 0.40 -0.18 -31.39
N ILE A 114 -0.61 -0.63 -30.65
CA ILE A 114 -1.10 -2.01 -30.70
C ILE A 114 -1.81 -2.28 -32.02
N GLU A 115 -2.75 -1.42 -32.42
CA GLU A 115 -3.53 -1.55 -33.65
C GLU A 115 -2.66 -1.43 -34.90
N GLY A 116 -1.66 -0.54 -34.87
CA GLY A 116 -0.68 -0.36 -35.93
C GLY A 116 0.25 -1.57 -36.12
N ASN A 117 0.35 -2.45 -35.11
CA ASN A 117 1.17 -3.65 -35.15
C ASN A 117 0.33 -4.89 -34.83
N LYS A 118 -0.45 -5.33 -35.83
CA LYS A 118 -1.51 -6.38 -35.77
C LYS A 118 -1.13 -7.74 -35.16
N ASN A 119 0.10 -7.95 -34.69
CA ASN A 119 0.57 -9.19 -34.08
C ASN A 119 1.22 -9.01 -32.69
N ILE A 120 1.26 -7.81 -32.10
CA ILE A 120 1.91 -7.60 -30.79
C ILE A 120 1.11 -8.27 -29.67
N ILE A 121 -0.22 -8.25 -29.73
CA ILE A 121 -1.07 -8.91 -28.75
C ILE A 121 -2.27 -9.60 -29.40
N PRO A 122 -2.67 -10.76 -28.88
CA PRO A 122 -3.90 -11.43 -29.30
C PRO A 122 -5.15 -10.55 -29.11
N SER A 123 -6.14 -10.70 -30.00
CA SER A 123 -7.40 -9.94 -29.95
C SER A 123 -8.15 -10.04 -28.63
N ASN A 124 -8.09 -11.18 -27.95
CA ASN A 124 -8.72 -11.37 -26.64
C ASN A 124 -7.99 -10.65 -25.48
N ARG A 125 -6.84 -10.02 -25.73
CA ARG A 125 -6.10 -9.21 -24.76
C ARG A 125 -6.25 -7.71 -25.01
N LEU A 126 -6.83 -7.31 -26.14
CA LEU A 126 -7.14 -5.91 -26.46
C LEU A 126 -8.22 -5.35 -25.55
N GLU A 127 -9.21 -6.16 -25.17
CA GLU A 127 -10.31 -5.78 -24.29
C GLU A 127 -9.83 -5.15 -22.96
N PHE A 128 -8.72 -5.64 -22.41
CA PHE A 128 -8.09 -5.05 -21.22
C PHE A 128 -7.71 -3.57 -21.45
N TRP A 129 -7.07 -3.25 -22.57
CA TRP A 129 -6.60 -1.90 -22.87
C TRP A 129 -7.75 -0.95 -23.21
N THR A 130 -8.81 -1.47 -23.84
CA THR A 130 -10.03 -0.70 -24.13
C THR A 130 -10.80 -0.37 -22.86
N ASN A 131 -10.83 -1.30 -21.90
CA ASN A 131 -11.63 -1.19 -20.67
C ASN A 131 -10.80 -0.77 -19.44
N ILE A 132 -9.56 -0.33 -19.61
CA ILE A 132 -8.77 0.18 -18.50
C ILE A 132 -9.44 1.45 -17.96
N ALA A 133 -9.55 1.54 -16.63
CA ALA A 133 -10.15 2.70 -15.98
C ALA A 133 -9.40 3.99 -16.33
N ASP A 134 -10.08 5.12 -16.26
CA ASP A 134 -9.41 6.41 -16.41
C ASP A 134 -8.61 6.75 -15.14
N ALA A 135 -7.58 7.57 -15.31
CA ALA A 135 -6.91 8.18 -14.17
C ALA A 135 -7.90 9.14 -13.47
N HIS A 136 -8.25 8.85 -12.22
CA HIS A 136 -8.91 9.83 -11.37
C HIS A 136 -7.88 10.87 -10.92
N ASN A 137 -8.14 12.14 -11.23
CA ASN A 137 -7.43 13.25 -10.62
C ASN A 137 -7.98 13.41 -9.19
N GLU A 138 -7.22 12.97 -8.18
CA GLU A 138 -7.47 13.35 -6.78
C GLU A 138 -6.97 14.77 -6.48
#